data_AF-A0A950CU04-F1
#
_entry.id   AF-A0A950CU04-F1
#
_cell.length_a   1.000
_cell.length_b   1.000
_cell.length_c   1.000
_cell.angle_alpha   90.00
_cell.angle_beta   90.00
_cell.angle_gamma   90.00
#
_symmetry.space_group_name_H-M   'P 1'
#
loop_
_entity.id
_entity.type
_entity.pdbx_description
1 polymer ?
#
loop_
_entity_poly.entity_id
_entity_poly.type
_entity_poly.pdbx_seq_one_letter_code
_entity_poly.pdbx_strand_id
1 'polypeptide(L)'
;YALNLELTDPGFDPTVLCEFRARLLAGHAEQLLLDALLQRCRERQLLKARGRQRTDSTHVLGAIRALNRLECIGETLRHALNTLAVIAPEWLRGQSQPEWVERYGPRVAAARLPASKAAQATYAHTMGQDGAAVLAALYAADAPGWLRELPAVRTLQRVWVQQYYTTAEELRWRTEADGIPPARVFLSSPYDEEAHLARKDTTQWVGYKVHLTESCDEELPRLITHVETTTGPIADGAVTPVIHHALQEKGLLPDTHLVDTGYLDAELLVTSQRDYKVDLLGPTRSDNHWQARAGQGFAVHN
;
A
#
# COMPACT_ATOMS: atom_id res chain seq x y z
N TYR A 1 -2.62 20.13 23.96
CA TYR A 1 -2.97 20.56 22.59
C TYR A 1 -1.69 20.49 21.76
N ALA A 2 -1.62 19.68 20.69
CA ALA A 2 -0.37 19.47 19.95
C ALA A 2 0.19 20.76 19.32
N LEU A 3 -0.68 21.73 19.06
CA LEU A 3 -0.33 23.05 18.50
C LEU A 3 -0.24 24.16 19.56
N ASN A 4 -0.52 23.85 20.83
CA ASN A 4 -0.59 24.83 21.93
C ASN A 4 -1.46 26.08 21.62
N LEU A 5 -2.54 25.90 20.87
CA LEU A 5 -3.48 26.96 20.51
C LEU A 5 -4.55 27.14 21.60
N GLU A 6 -5.11 28.35 21.67
CA GLU A 6 -6.21 28.66 22.56
C GLU A 6 -7.48 27.89 22.16
N LEU A 7 -8.38 27.63 23.13
CA LEU A 7 -9.66 26.97 22.86
C LEU A 7 -10.57 27.77 21.92
N THR A 8 -10.35 29.08 21.83
CA THR A 8 -11.05 30.03 20.98
C THR A 8 -10.37 30.25 19.63
N ASP A 9 -9.27 29.52 19.36
CA ASP A 9 -8.57 29.63 18.09
C ASP A 9 -9.51 29.25 16.94
N PRO A 10 -9.66 30.10 15.91
CA PRO A 10 -10.55 29.84 14.78
C PRO A 10 -10.07 28.67 13.91
N GLY A 11 -8.88 28.13 14.18
CA GLY A 11 -8.21 27.13 13.38
C GLY A 11 -7.63 27.72 12.10
N PHE A 12 -7.15 26.82 11.25
CA PHE A 12 -6.73 27.13 9.88
C PHE A 12 -7.55 26.29 8.91
N ASP A 13 -7.57 26.71 7.65
CA ASP A 13 -8.19 25.91 6.61
C ASP A 13 -7.48 24.53 6.51
N PRO A 14 -8.22 23.41 6.47
CA PRO A 14 -7.62 22.07 6.47
C PRO A 14 -6.65 21.84 5.29
N THR A 15 -6.78 22.59 4.19
CA THR A 15 -5.85 22.53 3.05
C THR A 15 -4.41 22.89 3.44
N VAL A 16 -4.22 23.71 4.48
CA VAL A 16 -2.89 24.07 5.01
C VAL A 16 -2.14 22.82 5.48
N LEU A 17 -2.82 21.82 6.04
CA LEU A 17 -2.20 20.55 6.45
C LEU A 17 -1.73 19.74 5.23
N CYS A 18 -2.49 19.78 4.13
CA CYS A 18 -2.12 19.11 2.89
C CYS A 18 -0.85 19.75 2.29
N GLU A 19 -0.79 21.08 2.24
CA GLU A 19 0.38 21.81 1.76
C GLU A 19 1.60 21.59 2.66
N PHE A 20 1.42 21.65 3.97
CA PHE A 20 2.47 21.36 4.94
C PHE A 20 3.01 19.95 4.76
N ARG A 21 2.14 18.94 4.64
CA ARG A 21 2.54 17.56 4.37
C ARG A 21 3.28 17.42 3.05
N ALA A 22 2.78 18.04 1.98
CA ALA A 22 3.43 18.00 0.67
C ALA A 22 4.85 18.56 0.71
N ARG A 23 5.06 19.65 1.48
CA ARG A 23 6.39 20.23 1.70
C ARG A 23 7.31 19.32 2.50
N LEU A 24 6.79 18.63 3.53
CA LEU A 24 7.59 17.66 4.28
C LEU A 24 8.05 16.51 3.38
N LEU A 25 7.15 15.97 2.55
CA LEU A 25 7.47 14.89 1.60
C LEU A 25 8.51 15.33 0.57
N ALA A 26 8.31 16.51 -0.04
CA ALA A 26 9.24 17.05 -1.04
C ALA A 26 10.63 17.33 -0.46
N GLY A 27 10.71 17.64 0.84
CA GLY A 27 11.95 17.90 1.56
C GLY A 27 12.53 16.71 2.32
N HIS A 28 11.91 15.53 2.26
CA HIS A 28 12.27 14.35 3.06
C HIS A 28 12.39 14.66 4.57
N ALA A 29 11.46 15.45 5.10
CA ALA A 29 11.47 15.98 6.47
C ALA A 29 10.37 15.40 7.36
N GLU A 30 9.78 14.26 6.99
CA GLU A 30 8.65 13.62 7.67
C GLU A 30 8.98 13.25 9.13
N GLN A 31 10.23 12.88 9.39
CA GLN A 31 10.71 12.48 10.72
C GLN A 31 11.15 13.66 11.60
N LEU A 32 11.30 14.86 11.02
CA LEU A 32 11.96 16.01 11.67
C LEU A 32 11.35 16.34 13.05
N LEU A 33 10.02 16.41 13.13
CA LEU A 33 9.33 16.75 14.37
C LEU A 33 9.47 15.63 15.42
N LEU A 34 9.35 14.38 14.99
CA LEU A 34 9.48 13.22 15.88
C LEU A 34 10.90 13.14 16.43
N ASP A 35 11.91 13.27 15.58
CA ASP A 35 13.31 13.18 15.99
C ASP A 35 13.69 14.33 16.94
N ALA A 36 13.21 15.55 16.67
CA ALA A 36 13.39 16.68 17.59
C ALA A 36 12.73 16.42 18.96
N LEU A 37 11.53 15.86 18.99
CA LEU A 37 10.84 15.49 20.22
C LEU A 37 11.62 14.43 21.00
N LEU A 38 12.04 13.36 20.32
CA LEU A 38 12.81 12.26 20.92
C LEU A 38 14.15 12.76 21.49
N GLN A 39 14.82 13.67 20.79
CA GLN A 39 16.04 14.30 21.28
C GLN A 39 15.79 15.07 22.58
N ARG A 40 14.72 15.86 22.67
CA ARG A 40 14.34 16.55 23.92
C ARG A 40 13.97 15.58 25.04
N CYS A 41 13.29 14.49 24.73
CA CYS A 41 12.98 13.44 25.70
C CYS A 41 14.26 12.78 26.25
N ARG A 42 15.27 12.53 25.41
CA ARG A 42 16.59 12.02 25.83
C ARG A 42 17.31 12.99 26.75
N GLU A 43 17.37 14.28 26.37
CA GLU A 43 17.99 15.33 27.19
C GLU A 43 17.35 15.44 28.58
N ARG A 44 16.05 15.16 28.68
CA ARG A 44 15.28 15.13 29.93
C ARG A 44 15.24 13.77 30.62
N GLN A 45 16.00 12.79 30.13
CA GLN A 45 16.05 11.42 30.67
C GLN A 45 14.69 10.69 30.68
N LEU A 46 13.77 11.11 29.81
CA LEU A 46 12.46 10.49 29.59
C LEU A 46 12.54 9.33 28.58
N LEU A 47 13.66 9.22 27.87
CA LEU A 47 13.93 8.18 26.88
C LEU A 47 15.40 7.79 26.99
N LYS A 48 15.67 6.48 26.96
CA LYS A 48 17.04 5.93 26.97
C LYS A 48 17.22 4.95 25.81
N ALA A 49 18.46 4.79 25.38
CA ALA A 49 18.86 3.68 24.53
C ALA A 49 18.99 2.40 25.36
N ARG A 50 19.02 1.24 24.71
CA ARG A 50 19.24 -0.07 25.34
C ARG A 50 18.24 -0.37 26.47
N GLY A 51 16.98 0.04 26.26
CA GLY A 51 15.84 -0.29 27.11
C GLY A 51 14.96 -1.36 26.47
N ARG A 52 13.68 -1.33 26.81
CA ARG A 52 12.65 -2.16 26.18
C ARG A 52 11.83 -1.35 25.20
N GLN A 53 11.65 -1.87 24.00
CA GLN A 53 10.72 -1.31 23.02
C GLN A 53 9.78 -2.39 22.50
N ARG A 54 8.61 -1.98 22.03
CA ARG A 54 7.65 -2.88 21.41
C ARG A 54 7.14 -2.33 20.09
N THR A 55 6.89 -3.23 19.14
CA THR A 55 6.31 -2.86 17.85
C THR A 55 5.01 -3.62 17.61
N ASP A 56 4.02 -2.90 17.10
CA ASP A 56 2.79 -3.48 16.56
C ASP A 56 2.39 -2.77 15.26
N SER A 57 1.63 -3.47 14.41
CA SER A 57 1.10 -2.92 13.16
C SER A 57 -0.40 -2.64 13.25
N THR A 58 -0.82 -1.55 12.60
CA THR A 58 -2.24 -1.30 12.32
C THR A 58 -2.45 -0.94 10.84
N HIS A 59 -3.68 -1.12 10.37
CA HIS A 59 -4.03 -0.79 9.00
C HIS A 59 -4.32 0.70 8.85
N VAL A 60 -4.00 1.24 7.68
CA VAL A 60 -4.35 2.60 7.29
C VAL A 60 -5.16 2.53 6.00
N LEU A 61 -6.36 3.10 6.02
CA LEU A 61 -7.21 3.15 4.83
C LEU A 61 -6.64 4.16 3.84
N GLY A 62 -6.55 3.76 2.56
CA GLY A 62 -6.26 4.71 1.50
C GLY A 62 -7.39 5.73 1.39
N ALA A 63 -7.05 7.00 1.14
CA ALA A 63 -8.03 8.06 0.91
C ALA A 63 -8.62 7.98 -0.51
N ILE A 64 -9.06 6.79 -0.88
CA ILE A 64 -9.56 6.43 -2.21
C ILE A 64 -10.82 5.59 -2.09
N ARG A 65 -11.61 5.56 -3.16
CA ARG A 65 -12.73 4.62 -3.25
C ARG A 65 -12.19 3.21 -3.42
N ALA A 66 -12.59 2.28 -2.57
CA ALA A 66 -12.37 0.86 -2.79
C ALA A 66 -13.12 0.41 -4.06
N LEU A 67 -12.38 -0.09 -5.04
CA LEU A 67 -12.91 -0.55 -6.31
C LEU A 67 -12.96 -2.07 -6.33
N ASN A 68 -14.06 -2.65 -6.80
CA ASN A 68 -14.00 -4.04 -7.24
C ASN A 68 -13.21 -4.14 -8.56
N ARG A 69 -12.86 -5.37 -8.94
CA ARG A 69 -12.01 -5.62 -10.11
C ARG A 69 -12.56 -5.03 -11.41
N LEU A 70 -13.88 -5.06 -11.61
CA LEU A 70 -14.55 -4.51 -12.79
C LEU A 70 -14.58 -2.98 -12.78
N GLU A 71 -14.82 -2.39 -11.61
CA GLU A 71 -14.71 -0.94 -11.42
C GLU A 71 -13.27 -0.44 -11.62
N CYS A 72 -12.27 -1.19 -11.17
CA CYS A 72 -10.86 -0.84 -11.31
C CYS A 72 -10.47 -0.73 -12.79
N ILE A 73 -10.85 -1.72 -13.62
CA ILE A 73 -10.61 -1.68 -15.07
C ILE A 73 -11.26 -0.43 -15.69
N GLY A 74 -12.56 -0.25 -15.45
CA GLY A 74 -13.33 0.85 -16.06
C GLY A 74 -12.86 2.23 -15.61
N GLU A 75 -12.59 2.42 -14.31
CA GLU A 75 -12.06 3.67 -13.79
C GLU A 75 -10.65 3.95 -14.29
N THR A 76 -9.82 2.92 -14.51
CA THR A 76 -8.47 3.12 -15.05
C THR A 76 -8.52 3.65 -16.48
N LEU A 77 -9.34 3.04 -17.34
CA LEU A 77 -9.53 3.52 -18.70
C LEU A 77 -10.14 4.91 -18.73
N ARG A 78 -11.17 5.16 -17.90
CA ARG A 78 -11.75 6.49 -17.74
C ARG A 78 -10.71 7.53 -17.29
N HIS A 79 -9.85 7.19 -16.34
CA HIS A 79 -8.82 8.09 -15.84
C HIS A 79 -7.81 8.45 -16.93
N ALA A 80 -7.35 7.46 -17.70
CA ALA A 80 -6.46 7.68 -18.84
C ALA A 80 -7.12 8.54 -19.93
N LEU A 81 -8.35 8.23 -20.32
CA LEU A 81 -9.11 8.99 -21.33
C LEU A 81 -9.33 10.44 -20.90
N ASN A 82 -9.70 10.70 -19.64
CA ASN A 82 -9.87 12.06 -19.14
C ASN A 82 -8.54 12.84 -19.10
N THR A 83 -7.44 12.18 -18.73
CA THR A 83 -6.11 12.80 -18.76
C THR A 83 -5.72 13.18 -20.19
N LEU A 84 -5.93 12.26 -21.15
CA LEU A 84 -5.67 12.50 -22.57
C LEU A 84 -6.59 13.59 -23.14
N ALA A 85 -7.85 13.67 -22.70
CA ALA A 85 -8.78 14.71 -23.13
C ALA A 85 -8.33 16.12 -22.70
N VAL A 86 -7.67 16.24 -21.55
CA VAL A 86 -7.13 17.52 -21.07
C VAL A 86 -5.81 17.87 -21.77
N ILE A 87 -4.92 16.89 -21.89
CA ILE A 87 -3.51 17.12 -22.26
C ILE A 87 -3.28 17.00 -23.78
N ALA A 88 -4.04 16.16 -24.48
CA ALA A 88 -3.90 15.90 -25.91
C ALA A 88 -5.27 15.69 -26.62
N PRO A 89 -6.18 16.69 -26.55
CA PRO A 89 -7.56 16.54 -27.03
C PRO A 89 -7.69 16.21 -28.52
N GLU A 90 -6.84 16.79 -29.37
CA GLU A 90 -6.86 16.53 -30.82
C GLU A 90 -6.43 15.09 -31.14
N TRP A 91 -5.38 14.62 -30.47
CA TRP A 91 -4.92 13.24 -30.62
C TRP A 91 -6.01 12.26 -30.16
N LEU A 92 -6.61 12.51 -28.99
CA LEU A 92 -7.66 11.64 -28.47
C LEU A 92 -8.89 11.62 -29.40
N ARG A 93 -9.28 12.76 -29.98
CA ARG A 93 -10.38 12.83 -30.95
C ARG A 93 -10.15 11.95 -32.18
N GLY A 94 -8.91 11.83 -32.66
CA GLY A 94 -8.56 10.94 -33.77
C GLY A 94 -8.67 9.45 -33.43
N GLN A 95 -8.57 9.08 -32.16
CA GLN A 95 -8.62 7.68 -31.69
C GLN A 95 -9.98 7.29 -31.08
N SER A 96 -10.78 8.27 -30.68
CA SER A 96 -12.00 8.03 -29.90
C SER A 96 -13.08 7.34 -30.71
N GLN A 97 -13.77 6.38 -30.09
CA GLN A 97 -14.99 5.78 -30.63
C GLN A 97 -16.24 6.47 -30.06
N PRO A 98 -17.36 6.55 -30.80
CA PRO A 98 -18.60 7.18 -30.31
C PRO A 98 -19.10 6.60 -28.99
N GLU A 99 -19.02 5.28 -28.83
CA GLU A 99 -19.50 4.53 -27.68
C GLU A 99 -18.71 4.84 -26.40
N TRP A 100 -17.48 5.34 -26.52
CA TRP A 100 -16.63 5.62 -25.36
C TRP A 100 -17.14 6.80 -24.54
N VAL A 101 -17.80 7.78 -25.16
CA VAL A 101 -18.36 8.92 -24.43
C VAL A 101 -19.46 8.47 -23.48
N GLU A 102 -20.36 7.61 -23.97
CA GLU A 102 -21.45 7.06 -23.15
C GLU A 102 -20.91 6.10 -22.08
N ARG A 103 -19.91 5.28 -22.43
CA ARG A 103 -19.37 4.23 -21.54
C ARG A 103 -18.44 4.78 -20.45
N TYR A 104 -17.57 5.73 -20.79
CA TYR A 104 -16.50 6.23 -19.91
C TYR A 104 -16.67 7.69 -19.49
N GLY A 105 -17.56 8.47 -20.12
CA GLY A 105 -17.88 9.82 -19.64
C GLY A 105 -18.40 9.80 -18.19
N PRO A 106 -19.38 8.95 -17.86
CA PRO A 106 -19.83 8.77 -16.50
C PRO A 106 -18.83 7.98 -15.66
N ARG A 107 -18.77 8.27 -14.35
CA ARG A 107 -18.01 7.44 -13.39
C ARG A 107 -18.52 5.99 -13.40
N VAL A 108 -17.61 5.03 -13.46
CA VAL A 108 -17.91 3.60 -13.35
C VAL A 108 -18.15 3.28 -11.89
N ALA A 109 -19.35 2.82 -11.55
CA ALA A 109 -19.74 2.54 -10.18
C ALA A 109 -20.57 1.26 -10.10
N ALA A 110 -20.52 0.56 -8.97
CA ALA A 110 -21.25 -0.69 -8.73
C ALA A 110 -22.73 -0.62 -9.13
N ALA A 111 -23.42 0.50 -8.84
CA ALA A 111 -24.82 0.72 -9.19
C ALA A 111 -25.09 0.81 -10.72
N ARG A 112 -24.06 1.01 -11.53
CA ARG A 112 -24.12 1.09 -12.99
C ARG A 112 -23.57 -0.15 -13.69
N LEU A 113 -23.06 -1.11 -12.92
CA LEU A 113 -22.57 -2.35 -13.49
C LEU A 113 -23.74 -3.24 -13.92
N PRO A 114 -23.57 -4.05 -14.98
CA PRO A 114 -24.59 -5.03 -15.36
C PRO A 114 -24.94 -5.97 -14.19
N ALA A 115 -26.23 -6.31 -14.06
CA ALA A 115 -26.71 -7.10 -12.93
C ALA A 115 -26.25 -8.57 -12.98
N SER A 116 -26.16 -9.17 -14.18
CA SER A 116 -25.82 -10.58 -14.34
C SER A 116 -24.31 -10.79 -14.51
N LYS A 117 -23.81 -11.93 -14.03
CA LYS A 117 -22.40 -12.32 -14.20
C LYS A 117 -21.98 -12.44 -15.66
N ALA A 118 -22.87 -12.97 -16.52
CA ALA A 118 -22.63 -13.05 -17.95
C ALA A 118 -22.47 -11.66 -18.58
N ALA A 119 -23.36 -10.70 -18.24
CA ALA A 119 -23.26 -9.34 -18.74
C ALA A 119 -22.03 -8.60 -18.18
N GLN A 120 -21.64 -8.87 -16.93
CA GLN A 120 -20.38 -8.35 -16.36
C GLN A 120 -19.15 -8.89 -17.10
N ALA A 121 -19.15 -10.18 -17.48
CA ALA A 121 -18.06 -10.76 -18.26
C ALA A 121 -17.98 -10.14 -19.66
N THR A 122 -19.11 -9.96 -20.35
CA THR A 122 -19.16 -9.25 -21.62
C THR A 122 -18.66 -7.82 -21.47
N TYR A 123 -19.11 -7.09 -20.44
CA TYR A 123 -18.66 -5.73 -20.18
C TYR A 123 -17.16 -5.65 -19.89
N ALA A 124 -16.61 -6.59 -19.12
CA ALA A 124 -15.17 -6.70 -18.89
C ALA A 124 -14.41 -6.94 -20.19
N HIS A 125 -14.92 -7.78 -21.09
CA HIS A 125 -14.29 -8.04 -22.38
C HIS A 125 -14.31 -6.79 -23.28
N THR A 126 -15.45 -6.11 -23.38
CA THR A 126 -15.57 -4.85 -24.12
C THR A 126 -14.61 -3.78 -23.60
N MET A 127 -14.55 -3.57 -22.28
CA MET A 127 -13.59 -2.63 -21.71
C MET A 127 -12.14 -3.04 -22.01
N GLY A 128 -11.84 -4.34 -21.92
CA GLY A 128 -10.52 -4.88 -22.25
C GLY A 128 -10.09 -4.56 -23.67
N GLN A 129 -10.98 -4.73 -24.64
CA GLN A 129 -10.76 -4.39 -26.05
C GLN A 129 -10.54 -2.88 -26.23
N ASP A 130 -11.36 -2.03 -25.61
CA ASP A 130 -11.23 -0.58 -25.71
C ASP A 130 -9.86 -0.10 -25.20
N GLY A 131 -9.46 -0.54 -24.01
CA GLY A 131 -8.18 -0.11 -23.46
C GLY A 131 -6.99 -0.71 -24.21
N ALA A 132 -7.14 -1.90 -24.80
CA ALA A 132 -6.13 -2.45 -25.70
C ALA A 132 -6.00 -1.62 -26.99
N ALA A 133 -7.11 -1.13 -27.54
CA ALA A 133 -7.09 -0.22 -28.68
C ALA A 133 -6.42 1.12 -28.34
N VAL A 134 -6.72 1.69 -27.17
CA VAL A 134 -6.04 2.91 -26.67
C VAL A 134 -4.54 2.68 -26.52
N LEU A 135 -4.13 1.58 -25.88
CA LEU A 135 -2.72 1.24 -25.72
C LEU A 135 -2.04 1.00 -27.07
N ALA A 136 -2.67 0.29 -28.01
CA ALA A 136 -2.12 0.11 -29.35
C ALA A 136 -1.90 1.45 -30.07
N ALA A 137 -2.87 2.37 -29.98
CA ALA A 137 -2.74 3.72 -30.55
C ALA A 137 -1.64 4.54 -29.87
N LEU A 138 -1.47 4.46 -28.55
CA LEU A 138 -0.43 5.18 -27.80
C LEU A 138 0.99 4.67 -28.09
N TYR A 139 1.11 3.40 -28.49
CA TYR A 139 2.40 2.75 -28.79
C TYR A 139 2.66 2.59 -30.29
N ALA A 140 1.79 3.13 -31.15
CA ALA A 140 2.01 3.18 -32.59
C ALA A 140 3.23 4.05 -32.94
N ALA A 141 3.89 3.76 -34.06
CA ALA A 141 5.15 4.42 -34.43
C ALA A 141 4.99 5.93 -34.70
N ASP A 142 3.78 6.36 -35.08
CA ASP A 142 3.38 7.73 -35.36
C ASP A 142 2.78 8.46 -34.15
N ALA A 143 2.61 7.78 -33.02
CA ALA A 143 2.09 8.39 -31.80
C ALA A 143 3.13 9.31 -31.14
N PRO A 144 2.73 10.48 -30.61
CA PRO A 144 3.63 11.33 -29.84
C PRO A 144 4.19 10.58 -28.63
N GLY A 145 5.50 10.28 -28.64
CA GLY A 145 6.12 9.40 -27.66
C GLY A 145 6.00 9.86 -26.20
N TRP A 146 5.81 11.15 -25.94
CA TRP A 146 5.62 11.68 -24.59
C TRP A 146 4.26 11.28 -23.97
N LEU A 147 3.26 10.90 -24.78
CA LEU A 147 1.95 10.46 -24.27
C LEU A 147 2.05 9.18 -23.44
N ARG A 148 2.96 8.27 -23.81
CA ARG A 148 3.18 7.02 -23.06
C ARG A 148 3.86 7.25 -21.70
N GLU A 149 4.47 8.41 -21.52
CA GLU A 149 5.14 8.79 -20.28
C GLU A 149 4.18 9.41 -19.26
N LEU A 150 2.95 9.73 -19.66
CA LEU A 150 1.92 10.23 -18.75
C LEU A 150 1.63 9.20 -17.66
N PRO A 151 1.59 9.60 -16.36
CA PRO A 151 1.31 8.68 -15.27
C PRO A 151 0.05 7.84 -15.49
N ALA A 152 -1.07 8.47 -15.88
CA ALA A 152 -2.33 7.77 -16.15
C ALA A 152 -2.23 6.70 -17.25
N VAL A 153 -1.36 6.90 -18.26
CA VAL A 153 -1.13 5.92 -19.33
C VAL A 153 -0.25 4.77 -18.84
N ARG A 154 0.76 5.05 -18.02
CA ARG A 154 1.57 4.01 -17.36
C ARG A 154 0.72 3.17 -16.41
N THR A 155 -0.17 3.79 -15.65
CA THR A 155 -1.17 3.09 -14.81
C THR A 155 -2.08 2.21 -15.66
N LEU A 156 -2.61 2.74 -16.77
CA LEU A 156 -3.43 1.99 -17.73
C LEU A 156 -2.71 0.73 -18.21
N GLN A 157 -1.47 0.87 -18.68
CA GLN A 157 -0.67 -0.25 -19.15
C GLN A 157 -0.48 -1.31 -18.06
N ARG A 158 -0.12 -0.91 -16.84
CA ARG A 158 0.08 -1.83 -15.71
C ARG A 158 -1.20 -2.58 -15.38
N VAL A 159 -2.33 -1.87 -15.23
CA VAL A 159 -3.63 -2.50 -14.97
C VAL A 159 -3.99 -3.46 -16.10
N TRP A 160 -3.77 -3.11 -17.36
CA TRP A 160 -4.10 -3.99 -18.48
C TRP A 160 -3.31 -5.31 -18.44
N VAL A 161 -2.00 -5.25 -18.20
CA VAL A 161 -1.16 -6.45 -18.07
C VAL A 161 -1.60 -7.32 -16.88
N GLN A 162 -2.01 -6.69 -15.78
CA GLN A 162 -2.45 -7.37 -14.56
C GLN A 162 -3.85 -7.98 -14.68
N GLN A 163 -4.73 -7.39 -15.50
CA GLN A 163 -6.13 -7.77 -15.61
C GLN A 163 -6.40 -8.67 -16.80
N TYR A 164 -5.65 -8.52 -17.89
CA TYR A 164 -5.87 -9.23 -19.14
C TYR A 164 -4.66 -10.08 -19.53
N TYR A 165 -4.95 -11.15 -20.26
CA TYR A 165 -3.99 -12.02 -20.89
C TYR A 165 -4.23 -12.00 -22.39
N THR A 166 -3.19 -11.69 -23.17
CA THR A 166 -3.29 -11.63 -24.64
C THR A 166 -2.64 -12.86 -25.22
N THR A 167 -3.40 -13.65 -25.97
CA THR A 167 -2.87 -14.73 -26.80
C THR A 167 -2.68 -14.24 -28.23
N ALA A 168 -2.16 -15.10 -29.12
CA ALA A 168 -2.10 -14.78 -30.55
C ALA A 168 -3.48 -14.58 -31.19
N GLU A 169 -4.54 -15.07 -30.54
CA GLU A 169 -5.90 -15.13 -31.10
C GLU A 169 -6.84 -14.13 -30.44
N GLU A 170 -6.69 -13.88 -29.13
CA GLU A 170 -7.64 -13.04 -28.39
C GLU A 170 -7.09 -12.43 -27.09
N LEU A 171 -7.76 -11.38 -26.64
CA LEU A 171 -7.59 -10.77 -25.34
C LEU A 171 -8.62 -11.34 -24.36
N ARG A 172 -8.15 -11.97 -23.28
CA ARG A 172 -9.00 -12.59 -22.25
C ARG A 172 -8.87 -11.86 -20.93
N TRP A 173 -9.97 -11.73 -20.21
CA TRP A 173 -9.95 -11.25 -18.83
C TRP A 173 -9.41 -12.37 -17.93
N ARG A 174 -8.32 -12.11 -17.20
CA ARG A 174 -7.62 -13.14 -16.42
C ARG A 174 -8.54 -13.79 -15.39
N THR A 175 -8.38 -15.09 -15.22
CA THR A 175 -8.93 -15.87 -14.12
C THR A 175 -7.79 -16.33 -13.19
N GLU A 176 -8.12 -17.06 -12.12
CA GLU A 176 -7.10 -17.68 -11.27
C GLU A 176 -6.20 -18.63 -12.06
N ALA A 177 -6.74 -19.34 -13.06
CA ALA A 177 -5.99 -20.26 -13.91
C ALA A 177 -4.95 -19.55 -14.79
N ASP A 178 -5.21 -18.31 -15.18
CA ASP A 178 -4.28 -17.49 -15.98
C ASP A 178 -3.19 -16.82 -15.11
N GLY A 179 -3.29 -16.96 -13.79
CA GLY A 179 -2.45 -16.28 -12.81
C GLY A 179 -2.88 -14.83 -12.58
N ILE A 180 -3.29 -14.53 -11.35
CA ILE A 180 -3.51 -13.16 -10.87
C ILE A 180 -2.22 -12.70 -10.17
N PRO A 181 -1.69 -11.51 -10.49
CA PRO A 181 -0.52 -10.98 -9.80
C PRO A 181 -0.73 -10.92 -8.29
N PRO A 182 0.32 -11.12 -7.48
CA PRO A 182 0.19 -11.07 -6.02
C PRO A 182 -0.27 -9.67 -5.58
N ALA A 183 -1.01 -9.61 -4.47
CA ALA A 183 -1.63 -8.37 -3.98
C ALA A 183 -0.64 -7.21 -3.83
N ARG A 184 0.63 -7.49 -3.50
CA ARG A 184 1.72 -6.50 -3.37
C ARG A 184 2.05 -5.73 -4.66
N VAL A 185 1.66 -6.23 -5.83
CA VAL A 185 1.87 -5.53 -7.11
C VAL A 185 0.54 -5.21 -7.80
N PHE A 186 -0.54 -5.86 -7.41
CA PHE A 186 -1.85 -5.69 -8.02
C PHE A 186 -2.45 -4.33 -7.67
N LEU A 187 -2.75 -3.52 -8.70
CA LEU A 187 -3.29 -2.17 -8.53
C LEU A 187 -4.78 -2.23 -8.18
N SER A 188 -5.13 -1.65 -7.04
CA SER A 188 -6.51 -1.64 -6.53
C SER A 188 -7.28 -0.38 -6.98
N SER A 189 -6.57 0.65 -7.44
CA SER A 189 -7.13 1.92 -7.90
C SER A 189 -6.15 2.60 -8.87
N PRO A 190 -6.64 3.33 -9.89
CA PRO A 190 -5.78 4.14 -10.73
C PRO A 190 -5.37 5.48 -10.09
N TYR A 191 -5.93 5.82 -8.93
CA TYR A 191 -5.72 7.11 -8.27
C TYR A 191 -4.69 7.07 -7.14
N ASP A 192 -4.32 5.87 -6.68
CA ASP A 192 -3.28 5.63 -5.70
C ASP A 192 -2.70 4.24 -5.99
N GLU A 193 -1.48 4.20 -6.51
CA GLU A 193 -0.83 2.98 -6.96
C GLU A 193 -0.18 2.17 -5.82
N GLU A 194 0.01 2.81 -4.66
CA GLU A 194 0.63 2.21 -3.47
C GLU A 194 -0.42 1.69 -2.48
N ALA A 195 -1.67 2.13 -2.62
CA ALA A 195 -2.81 1.58 -1.88
C ALA A 195 -3.23 0.21 -2.44
N HIS A 196 -2.76 -0.85 -1.78
CA HIS A 196 -3.03 -2.22 -2.16
C HIS A 196 -4.12 -2.86 -1.29
N LEU A 197 -4.83 -3.84 -1.86
CA LEU A 197 -5.72 -4.73 -1.10
C LEU A 197 -4.90 -5.55 -0.11
N ALA A 198 -5.25 -5.48 1.16
CA ALA A 198 -4.67 -6.25 2.24
C ALA A 198 -5.77 -6.93 3.07
N ARG A 199 -5.38 -7.99 3.79
CA ARG A 199 -6.26 -8.80 4.61
C ARG A 199 -5.56 -9.16 5.93
N LYS A 200 -6.28 -9.02 7.04
CA LYS A 200 -5.91 -9.50 8.36
C LYS A 200 -7.13 -10.23 8.91
N ASP A 201 -7.03 -11.54 9.06
CA ASP A 201 -8.12 -12.44 9.45
C ASP A 201 -9.36 -12.31 8.53
N THR A 202 -10.45 -11.74 9.05
CA THR A 202 -11.71 -11.48 8.33
C THR A 202 -11.78 -10.06 7.75
N THR A 203 -10.90 -9.17 8.19
CA THR A 203 -10.90 -7.76 7.77
C THR A 203 -10.09 -7.59 6.49
N GLN A 204 -10.70 -6.93 5.50
CA GLN A 204 -10.06 -6.53 4.25
C GLN A 204 -10.10 -5.01 4.10
N TRP A 205 -9.02 -4.43 3.60
CA TRP A 205 -8.95 -3.00 3.30
C TRP A 205 -8.09 -2.73 2.08
N VAL A 206 -8.27 -1.56 1.46
CA VAL A 206 -7.34 -1.04 0.45
C VAL A 206 -6.57 0.11 1.07
N GLY A 207 -5.25 0.00 1.10
CA GLY A 207 -4.39 1.02 1.69
C GLY A 207 -3.05 0.48 2.15
N TYR A 208 -2.66 0.92 3.33
CA TYR A 208 -1.31 0.79 3.86
C TYR A 208 -1.34 0.06 5.20
N LYS A 209 -0.14 -0.15 5.74
CA LYS A 209 0.08 -0.60 7.10
C LYS A 209 1.08 0.35 7.75
N VAL A 210 0.84 0.70 9.00
CA VAL A 210 1.77 1.47 9.81
C VAL A 210 2.26 0.61 10.97
N HIS A 211 3.56 0.57 11.14
CA HIS A 211 4.27 -0.11 12.20
C HIS A 211 4.72 0.96 13.19
N LEU A 212 4.26 0.85 14.43
CA LEU A 212 4.58 1.80 15.49
C LEU A 212 5.50 1.12 16.49
N THR A 213 6.69 1.65 16.65
CA THR A 213 7.60 1.25 17.72
C THR A 213 7.51 2.26 18.85
N GLU A 214 7.33 1.78 20.08
CA GLU A 214 7.33 2.62 21.27
C GLU A 214 8.22 2.08 22.39
N SER A 215 8.75 2.98 23.22
CA SER A 215 9.40 2.64 24.48
C SER A 215 8.40 2.04 25.47
N CYS A 216 8.85 1.05 26.24
CA CYS A 216 8.03 0.40 27.26
C CYS A 216 8.83 -0.02 28.50
N ASP A 217 9.85 0.75 28.87
CA ASP A 217 10.50 0.64 30.17
C ASP A 217 9.50 0.99 31.31
N GLU A 218 9.54 0.26 32.42
CA GLU A 218 8.49 0.31 33.46
C GLU A 218 8.36 1.68 34.15
N GLU A 219 9.47 2.38 34.34
CA GLU A 219 9.53 3.67 35.07
C GLU A 219 9.60 4.90 34.15
N LEU A 220 9.50 4.72 32.83
CA LEU A 220 9.60 5.78 31.85
C LEU A 220 8.30 5.94 31.05
N PRO A 221 8.04 7.13 30.48
CA PRO A 221 6.91 7.30 29.58
C PRO A 221 7.04 6.39 28.35
N ARG A 222 5.89 5.97 27.82
CA ARG A 222 5.79 5.28 26.54
C ARG A 222 5.77 6.31 25.43
N LEU A 223 6.82 6.30 24.63
CA LEU A 223 7.04 7.26 23.56
C LEU A 223 7.21 6.49 22.26
N ILE A 224 6.50 6.92 21.21
CA ILE A 224 6.74 6.41 19.87
C ILE A 224 8.16 6.79 19.47
N THR A 225 9.02 5.81 19.26
CA THR A 225 10.44 5.98 18.88
C THR A 225 10.64 5.89 17.37
N HIS A 226 9.74 5.19 16.68
CA HIS A 226 9.79 5.04 15.24
C HIS A 226 8.41 4.72 14.65
N VAL A 227 8.20 5.19 13.43
CA VAL A 227 6.98 4.98 12.63
C VAL A 227 7.44 4.58 11.24
N GLU A 228 7.01 3.41 10.79
CA GLU A 228 7.31 2.88 9.47
C GLU A 228 6.00 2.61 8.73
N THR A 229 5.84 3.14 7.51
CA THR A 229 4.63 2.96 6.71
C THR A 229 4.95 2.11 5.49
N THR A 230 4.26 0.98 5.35
CA THR A 230 4.45 0.05 4.24
C THR A 230 3.16 -0.13 3.45
N THR A 231 3.27 -0.67 2.25
CA THR A 231 2.07 -1.12 1.53
C THR A 231 1.40 -2.26 2.30
N GLY A 232 0.06 -2.30 2.30
CA GLY A 232 -0.70 -3.23 3.14
C GLY A 232 -0.27 -4.71 3.07
N PRO A 233 0.09 -5.26 1.88
CA PRO A 233 0.49 -6.66 1.73
C PRO A 233 1.88 -7.04 2.27
N ILE A 234 2.71 -6.09 2.71
CA ILE A 234 4.03 -6.41 3.29
C ILE A 234 3.84 -7.18 4.59
N ALA A 235 4.59 -8.27 4.75
CA ALA A 235 4.59 -9.08 5.97
C ALA A 235 5.32 -8.36 7.10
N ASP A 236 4.81 -8.48 8.33
CA ASP A 236 5.29 -7.69 9.46
C ASP A 236 6.78 -7.96 9.77
N GLY A 237 7.20 -9.23 9.74
CA GLY A 237 8.62 -9.60 9.92
C GLY A 237 9.59 -9.00 8.90
N ALA A 238 9.14 -8.67 7.68
CA ALA A 238 9.99 -8.01 6.69
C ALA A 238 10.39 -6.57 7.11
N VAL A 239 9.65 -5.98 8.06
CA VAL A 239 9.85 -4.61 8.54
C VAL A 239 10.77 -4.58 9.77
N THR A 240 10.96 -5.70 10.47
CA THR A 240 11.82 -5.78 11.66
C THR A 240 13.25 -5.26 11.42
N PRO A 241 13.96 -5.65 10.34
CA PRO A 241 15.31 -5.13 10.07
C PRO A 241 15.32 -3.63 9.74
N VAL A 242 14.28 -3.14 9.06
CA VAL A 242 14.12 -1.70 8.73
C VAL A 242 13.99 -0.89 10.00
N ILE A 243 13.16 -1.36 10.94
CA ILE A 243 12.98 -0.73 12.26
C ILE A 243 14.30 -0.72 13.03
N HIS A 244 15.03 -1.83 13.08
CA HIS A 244 16.31 -1.90 13.80
C HIS A 244 17.35 -0.96 13.20
N HIS A 245 17.42 -0.87 11.87
CA HIS A 245 18.30 0.07 11.18
C HIS A 245 17.95 1.53 11.54
N ALA A 246 16.68 1.91 11.44
CA ALA A 246 16.25 3.27 11.79
C ALA A 246 16.50 3.60 13.28
N LEU A 247 16.26 2.66 14.19
CA LEU A 247 16.55 2.83 15.62
C LEU A 247 18.07 2.94 15.86
N GLN A 248 18.91 2.26 15.08
CA GLN A 248 20.36 2.41 15.15
C GLN A 248 20.80 3.81 14.73
N GLU A 249 20.28 4.33 13.63
CA GLU A 249 20.57 5.69 13.15
C GLU A 249 20.17 6.76 14.19
N LYS A 250 19.05 6.54 14.89
CA LYS A 250 18.59 7.41 15.98
C LYS A 250 19.37 7.20 17.30
N GLY A 251 20.23 6.19 17.38
CA GLY A 251 20.91 5.79 18.62
C GLY A 251 19.93 5.35 19.71
N LEU A 252 18.84 4.69 19.31
CA LEU A 252 17.71 4.25 20.13
C LEU A 252 17.47 2.73 20.02
N LEU A 253 18.47 1.93 19.64
CA LEU A 253 18.35 0.47 19.69
C LEU A 253 17.94 0.00 21.10
N PRO A 254 16.93 -0.88 21.23
CA PRO A 254 16.62 -1.52 22.50
C PRO A 254 17.64 -2.63 22.82
N ASP A 255 17.65 -3.09 24.07
CA ASP A 255 18.23 -4.40 24.40
C ASP A 255 17.22 -5.50 24.12
N THR A 256 15.95 -5.25 24.44
CA THR A 256 14.85 -6.18 24.21
C THR A 256 13.78 -5.53 23.33
N HIS A 257 13.48 -6.18 22.21
CA HIS A 257 12.41 -5.76 21.31
C HIS A 257 11.26 -6.76 21.40
N LEU A 258 10.15 -6.33 21.99
CA LEU A 258 8.91 -7.10 22.13
C LEU A 258 8.07 -6.96 20.86
N VAL A 259 7.69 -8.08 20.26
CA VAL A 259 6.89 -8.07 19.03
C VAL A 259 5.82 -9.15 19.06
N ASP A 260 4.82 -9.02 18.19
CA ASP A 260 3.84 -10.08 17.97
C ASP A 260 4.42 -11.23 17.12
N THR A 261 3.65 -12.29 16.94
CA THR A 261 4.03 -13.47 16.15
C THR A 261 4.30 -13.15 14.66
N GLY A 262 3.72 -12.07 14.13
CA GLY A 262 3.89 -11.63 12.74
C GLY A 262 5.31 -11.12 12.45
N TYR A 263 5.99 -10.56 13.45
CA TYR A 263 7.37 -10.05 13.36
C TYR A 263 8.45 -11.09 13.69
N LEU A 264 8.06 -12.32 14.01
CA LEU A 264 8.99 -13.38 14.39
C LEU A 264 9.18 -14.43 13.29
N ASP A 265 10.44 -14.70 12.99
CA ASP A 265 10.92 -15.91 12.36
C ASP A 265 12.34 -16.26 12.90
N ALA A 266 12.79 -17.48 12.63
CA ALA A 266 14.06 -17.98 13.17
C ALA A 266 15.28 -17.21 12.67
N GLU A 267 15.23 -16.69 11.44
CA GLU A 267 16.31 -15.90 10.86
C GLU A 267 16.39 -14.52 11.53
N LEU A 268 15.25 -13.88 11.80
CA LEU A 268 15.15 -12.61 12.50
C LEU A 268 15.70 -12.69 13.91
N LEU A 269 15.47 -13.78 14.65
CA LEU A 269 16.06 -13.97 15.99
C LEU A 269 17.60 -13.92 15.94
N VAL A 270 18.21 -14.61 14.96
CA VAL A 270 19.67 -14.69 14.82
C VAL A 270 20.25 -13.38 14.31
N THR A 271 19.66 -12.80 13.27
CA THR A 271 20.14 -11.58 12.62
C THR A 271 19.99 -10.35 13.53
N SER A 272 18.87 -10.22 14.26
CA SER A 272 18.66 -9.15 15.25
C SER A 272 19.75 -9.13 16.32
N GLN A 273 20.08 -10.31 16.86
CA GLN A 273 21.10 -10.41 17.89
C GLN A 273 22.51 -10.24 17.33
N ARG A 274 22.80 -10.80 16.14
CA ARG A 274 24.13 -10.71 15.52
C ARG A 274 24.47 -9.28 15.14
N ASP A 275 23.56 -8.61 14.42
CA ASP A 275 23.83 -7.37 13.70
C ASP A 275 23.51 -6.13 14.56
N TYR A 276 22.47 -6.19 15.40
CA TYR A 276 22.01 -5.03 16.18
C TYR A 276 22.21 -5.17 17.70
N LYS A 277 22.58 -6.38 18.17
CA LYS A 277 22.62 -6.73 19.61
C LYS A 277 21.25 -6.52 20.27
N VAL A 278 20.19 -6.93 19.59
CA VAL A 278 18.81 -6.84 20.05
C VAL A 278 18.28 -8.25 20.31
N ASP A 279 17.80 -8.48 21.53
CA ASP A 279 17.02 -9.66 21.89
C ASP A 279 15.58 -9.49 21.43
N LEU A 280 15.22 -10.19 20.35
CA LEU A 280 13.88 -10.13 19.76
C LEU A 280 12.97 -11.17 20.45
N LEU A 281 11.95 -10.68 21.16
CA LEU A 281 11.08 -11.51 21.99
C LEU A 281 9.62 -11.38 21.56
N GLY A 282 8.93 -12.52 21.49
CA GLY A 282 7.51 -12.56 21.18
C GLY A 282 6.96 -13.98 21.15
N PRO A 283 5.64 -14.14 20.94
CA PRO A 283 5.00 -15.44 20.90
C PRO A 283 5.39 -16.22 19.64
N THR A 284 5.80 -17.48 19.82
CA THR A 284 6.09 -18.41 18.71
C THR A 284 4.84 -18.69 17.88
N ARG A 285 5.01 -18.85 16.57
CA ARG A 285 3.91 -19.28 15.68
C ARG A 285 3.35 -20.61 16.16
N SER A 286 2.03 -20.69 16.25
CA SER A 286 1.36 -21.97 16.44
C SER A 286 1.63 -22.88 15.24
N ASP A 287 1.98 -24.13 15.51
CA ASP A 287 2.31 -25.10 14.48
C ASP A 287 1.05 -25.47 13.68
N ASN A 288 0.89 -24.83 12.52
CA ASN A 288 -0.26 -25.00 11.64
C ASN A 288 -0.04 -26.09 10.59
N HIS A 289 1.07 -26.85 10.65
CA HIS A 289 1.26 -28.01 9.80
C HIS A 289 0.17 -29.06 10.08
N TRP A 290 -0.30 -29.72 9.02
CA TRP A 290 -1.32 -30.77 9.14
C TRP A 290 -0.90 -31.90 10.10
N GLN A 291 0.41 -32.17 10.22
CA GLN A 291 0.99 -33.13 11.15
C GLN A 291 0.82 -32.71 12.63
N ALA A 292 0.95 -31.41 12.92
CA ALA A 292 0.72 -30.85 14.25
C ALA A 292 -0.77 -30.78 14.59
N ARG A 293 -1.63 -30.48 13.60
CA ARG A 293 -3.10 -30.53 13.75
C ARG A 293 -3.64 -31.95 13.90
N ALA A 294 -2.97 -32.95 13.31
CA ALA A 294 -3.35 -34.37 13.41
C ALA A 294 -2.88 -35.03 14.72
N GLY A 295 -2.03 -34.36 15.52
CA GLY A 295 -1.44 -34.96 16.72
C GLY A 295 -0.53 -36.16 16.43
N GLN A 296 0.09 -36.21 15.24
CA GLN A 296 0.92 -37.34 14.77
C GLN A 296 2.36 -36.92 14.43
N GLY A 297 2.78 -35.72 14.81
CA GLY A 297 4.15 -35.25 14.65
C GLY A 297 5.10 -35.83 15.70
N PHE A 298 6.40 -35.83 15.42
CA PHE A 298 7.46 -36.30 16.33
C PHE A 298 7.55 -35.52 17.66
N ALA A 299 6.74 -34.47 17.87
CA ALA A 299 6.64 -33.71 19.10
C ALA A 299 5.63 -34.30 20.13
N VAL A 300 5.02 -35.45 19.88
CA VAL A 300 4.05 -36.09 20.82
C VAL A 300 4.75 -36.70 22.05
N HIS A 301 6.08 -36.79 22.07
CA HIS A 301 6.82 -37.25 23.24
C HIS A 301 8.03 -36.35 23.54
N ASN A 302 7.79 -35.33 24.36
CA ASN A 302 8.53 -35.04 25.60
C ASN A 302 7.83 -33.94 26.41
#